data_AF-A0A352J019-F1
#
_entry.id   AF-A0A352J019-F1
#
_cell.length_a   1.000
_cell.length_b   1.000
_cell.length_c   1.000
_cell.angle_alpha   90.00
_cell.angle_beta   90.00
_cell.angle_gamma   90.00
#
_symmetry.space_group_name_H-M   'P 1'
#
loop_
_entity.id
_entity.type
_entity.pdbx_description
1 polymer ?
#
loop_
_entity_poly.entity_id
_entity_poly.type
_entity_poly.pdbx_seq_one_letter_code
_entity_poly.pdbx_strand_id
1 'polypeptide(L)' 'EELSDVQRDSILLAYYRGFIHDELSETLNSPVGTVKSWIRRGLMALKRCHERRKKHSNA' A
#
# COMPACT_ATOMS: atom_id res chain seq x y z
N GLU A 1 -12.29 -1.39 -5.47
CA GLU A 1 -11.40 -1.05 -4.34
C GLU A 1 -10.43 0.02 -4.76
N GLU A 2 -10.50 1.12 -4.04
CA GLU A 2 -9.55 2.22 -4.05
C GLU A 2 -8.66 2.09 -2.80
N LEU A 3 -7.44 2.63 -2.83
CA LEU A 3 -6.59 2.63 -1.64
C LEU A 3 -7.12 3.66 -0.64
N SER A 4 -7.24 3.26 0.63
CA SER A 4 -7.44 4.25 1.70
C SER A 4 -6.20 5.12 1.84
N ASP A 5 -6.36 6.32 2.39
CA ASP A 5 -5.26 7.28 2.56
C ASP A 5 -4.09 6.66 3.33
N VAL A 6 -4.36 5.98 4.44
CA VAL A 6 -3.30 5.28 5.22
C VAL A 6 -2.56 4.20 4.44
N GLN A 7 -3.21 3.53 3.48
CA GLN A 7 -2.55 2.52 2.64
C GLN A 7 -1.69 3.19 1.58
N ARG A 8 -2.19 4.29 0.99
CA ARG A 8 -1.45 5.12 0.04
C ARG A 8 -0.20 5.70 0.68
N ASP A 9 -0.35 6.33 1.84
CA ASP A 9 0.75 6.97 2.58
C ASP A 9 1.79 5.94 3.03
N SER A 10 1.34 4.79 3.57
CA SER A 10 2.25 3.69 3.94
C SER A 10 3.08 3.21 2.75
N ILE A 11 2.48 3.08 1.56
CA ILE A 11 3.17 2.64 0.35
C ILE A 11 4.11 3.75 -0.16
N LEU A 12 3.67 5.01 -0.18
CA LEU A 12 4.51 6.11 -0.64
C LEU A 12 5.74 6.30 0.23
N LEU A 13 5.59 6.29 1.56
CA LEU A 13 6.72 6.40 2.48
C LEU A 13 7.68 5.22 2.34
N ALA A 14 7.17 3.99 2.21
CA ALA A 14 8.02 2.81 2.01
C ALA A 14 8.82 2.87 0.69
N TYR A 15 8.16 3.15 -0.44
CA TYR A 15 8.77 3.01 -1.77
C TYR A 15 9.43 4.29 -2.31
N TYR A 16 8.93 5.48 -1.94
CA TYR A 16 9.52 6.76 -2.38
C TYR A 16 10.45 7.39 -1.35
N ARG A 17 10.22 7.15 -0.05
CA ARG A 17 11.10 7.67 1.02
C ARG A 17 12.06 6.62 1.57
N GLY A 18 11.87 5.34 1.23
CA GLY A 18 12.74 4.25 1.68
C GLY A 18 12.53 3.84 3.13
N PHE A 19 11.39 4.20 3.73
CA PHE A 19 11.16 3.95 5.15
C PHE A 19 11.01 2.44 5.40
N ILE A 20 11.68 1.95 6.44
CA ILE A 20 11.49 0.59 6.93
C ILE A 20 10.21 0.49 7.79
N HIS A 21 9.77 -0.74 8.06
CA HIS A 21 8.51 -0.98 8.77
C HIS A 21 8.43 -0.32 10.15
N ASP A 22 9.56 -0.23 10.87
CA ASP A 22 9.61 0.37 12.20
C ASP A 22 9.54 1.90 12.12
N GLU A 23 10.24 2.53 11.17
CA GLU A 23 10.14 3.98 10.90
C GLU A 23 8.73 4.39 10.48
N LEU A 24 8.04 3.55 9.69
CA LEU A 24 6.63 3.76 9.36
C LEU A 24 5.72 3.62 10.58
N SER A 25 6.03 2.69 11.49
CA SER A 25 5.29 2.49 12.74
C SER A 25 5.31 3.76 13.57
N GLU A 26 6.48 4.38 13.69
CA GLU A 26 6.69 5.65 14.40
C GLU A 26 6.02 6.82 13.67
N THR A 27 6.29 6.95 12.37
CA THR A 27 5.79 8.08 11.55
C THR A 27 4.28 8.12 11.45
N LEU A 28 3.64 6.95 11.34
CA LEU A 28 2.18 6.82 11.23
C LEU A 28 1.51 6.63 12.60
N ASN A 29 2.28 6.67 13.69
CA ASN A 29 1.82 6.44 15.06
C ASN A 29 0.89 5.22 15.16
N SER A 30 1.35 4.08 14.63
CA SER A 30 0.57 2.84 14.56
C SER A 30 1.46 1.62 14.71
N PRO A 31 0.97 0.51 15.28
CA PRO A 31 1.79 -0.69 15.45
C PRO A 31 2.32 -1.25 14.13
N VAL A 32 3.55 -1.78 14.14
CA VAL A 32 4.19 -2.37 12.96
C VAL A 32 3.35 -3.45 12.27
N GLY A 33 2.58 -4.23 13.03
CA GLY A 33 1.65 -5.24 12.48
C GLY A 33 0.50 -4.62 11.67
N THR A 34 0.02 -3.46 12.09
CA THR A 34 -1.00 -2.66 11.39
C THR A 34 -0.43 -2.06 10.12
N VAL A 35 0.77 -1.46 10.19
CA VAL A 35 1.48 -0.91 9.03
C VAL A 35 1.73 -1.98 7.97
N LYS A 36 2.26 -3.14 8.36
CA LYS A 36 2.45 -4.30 7.45
C LYS A 36 1.13 -4.73 6.81
N SER A 37 0.04 -4.72 7.57
CA SER A 37 -1.30 -5.06 7.06
C SER A 37 -1.87 -4.02 6.09
N TRP A 38 -1.55 -2.72 6.26
CA TRP A 38 -1.91 -1.67 5.31
C TRP A 38 -1.12 -1.80 4.01
N ILE A 39 0.21 -1.95 4.09
CA ILE A 39 1.07 -2.15 2.91
C ILE A 39 0.61 -3.36 2.11
N ARG A 40 0.46 -4.52 2.78
CA ARG A 40 0.02 -5.75 2.12
C ARG A 40 -1.32 -5.57 1.40
N ARG A 41 -2.34 -5.03 2.09
CA ARG A 41 -3.68 -4.84 1.49
C ARG A 41 -3.66 -3.82 0.35
N GLY A 42 -2.93 -2.72 0.50
CA GLY A 42 -2.77 -1.71 -0.54
C GLY A 42 -2.09 -2.26 -1.80
N LEU A 43 -1.00 -3.03 -1.65
CA LEU A 43 -0.33 -3.70 -2.78
C LEU A 43 -1.26 -4.71 -3.48
N MET A 44 -2.06 -5.46 -2.72
CA MET A 44 -3.05 -6.35 -3.32
C MET A 44 -4.14 -5.58 -4.09
N ALA A 45 -4.58 -4.42 -3.58
CA ALA A 45 -5.53 -3.56 -4.28
C ALA A 45 -4.94 -2.99 -5.59
N LEU A 46 -3.68 -2.56 -5.57
CA LEU A 46 -2.95 -2.12 -6.77
C LEU A 46 -2.83 -3.22 -7.80
N LYS A 47 -2.47 -4.44 -7.38
CA LYS A 47 -2.43 -5.62 -8.27
C LYS A 47 -3.81 -5.87 -8.89
N ARG A 48 -4.89 -5.89 -8.10
CA ARG A 48 -6.26 -6.06 -8.62
C ARG A 48 -6.65 -4.95 -9.61
N CYS A 49 -6.24 -3.71 -9.35
CA CYS A 49 -6.46 -2.60 -10.28
C CYS A 49 -5.74 -2.84 -11.62
N HIS A 50 -4.47 -3.23 -11.56
CA HIS A 50 -3.67 -3.54 -12.74
C HIS A 50 -4.26 -4.71 -13.56
N GLU A 51 -4.69 -5.79 -12.91
CA GLU A 51 -5.30 -6.94 -13.58
C GLU A 51 -6.66 -6.58 -14.22
N ARG A 52 -7.50 -5.78 -13.55
CA ARG A 52 -8.75 -5.29 -14.15
C ARG A 52 -8.48 -4.48 -15.41
N ARG A 53 -7.46 -3.62 -15.40
CA ARG A 53 -7.06 -2.83 -16.58
C ARG A 53 -6.56 -3.72 -17.72
N LYS A 54 -5.73 -4.73 -17.43
CA LYS A 54 -5.27 -5.71 -18.43
C LYS A 54 -6.44 -6.44 -19.10
N LYS A 55 -7.46 -6.84 -18.35
CA LYS A 55 -8.65 -7.49 -18.90
C LYS A 55 -9.45 -6.61 -19.87
N HIS A 56 -9.53 -5.30 -19.63
CA HIS A 56 -10.21 -4.36 -20.54
C HIS A 56 -9.39 -4.02 -21.79
N SER A 57 -8.07 -4.21 -21.77
CA SER A 57 -7.21 -3.96 -22.93
C SER A 57 -7.11 -5.15 -23.89
N ASN A 58 -7.52 -6.36 -23.45
CA ASN A 58 -7.47 -7.61 -24.22
C ASN A 58 -8.86 -8.09 -24.66
N ALA A 59 -9.89 -7.27 -24.50
CA ALA A 59 -11.26 -7.48 -24.97
C ALA A 59 -11.59 -6.38 -25.99
#